data_AF-A0A0H5Q2K4-F1
#
_entry.id   AF-A0A0H5Q2K4-F1
#
_cell.length_a   1.000
_cell.length_b   1.000
_cell.length_c   1.000
_cell.angle_alpha   90.00
_cell.angle_beta   90.00
_cell.angle_gamma   90.00
#
_symmetry.space_group_name_H-M   'P 1'
#
loop_
_entity.id
_entity.type
_entity.pdbx_description
1 polymer ?
#
loop_
_entity_poly.entity_id
_entity_poly.type
_entity_poly.pdbx_seq_one_letter_code
_entity_poly.pdbx_strand_id
1 'polypeptide(L)' 'MRNEEKIVTLIDRALDHDRAKLTPRDLDFLTGVRDVFRRYDSLSMAQKNAAVAVLKHIGRWTT' A
#
# COMPACT_ATOMS: atom_id res chain seq x y z
N MET A 1 1.39 -16.86 0.99
CA MET A 1 1.18 -15.46 0.55
C MET A 1 2.51 -14.72 0.68
N ARG A 2 3.05 -14.21 -0.43
CA ARG A 2 4.28 -13.40 -0.43
C ARG A 2 4.00 -12.08 0.30
N ASN A 3 4.98 -11.50 0.99
CA ASN A 3 4.80 -10.25 1.74
C ASN A 3 4.27 -9.10 0.85
N GLU A 4 4.64 -9.08 -0.44
CA GLU A 4 4.21 -8.06 -1.40
C GLU A 4 2.73 -8.17 -1.75
N GLU A 5 2.24 -9.39 -1.98
CA GLU A 5 0.81 -9.67 -2.23
C GLU A 5 -0.06 -9.22 -1.06
N LYS A 6 0.42 -9.44 0.18
CA LYS A 6 -0.25 -8.96 1.39
C LYS A 6 -0.32 -7.42 1.42
N ILE A 7 0.80 -6.76 1.14
CA ILE A 7 0.87 -5.29 1.10
C ILE A 7 -0.13 -4.75 0.07
N VAL A 8 -0.11 -5.27 -1.15
CA VAL A 8 -0.97 -4.79 -2.25
C VAL A 8 -2.44 -5.02 -1.95
N THR A 9 -2.80 -6.17 -1.36
CA THR A 9 -4.17 -6.43 -0.90
C THR A 9 -4.64 -5.40 0.13
N LEU A 10 -3.76 -4.97 1.04
CA LEU A 10 -4.08 -3.94 2.02
C LEU A 10 -4.13 -2.54 1.40
N ILE A 11 -3.32 -2.28 0.38
CA ILE A 11 -3.39 -1.06 -0.42
C ILE A 11 -4.75 -0.95 -1.11
N ASP A 12 -5.20 -2.00 -1.80
CA ASP A 12 -6.51 -2.00 -2.47
C ASP A 12 -7.63 -1.71 -1.46
N ARG A 13 -7.60 -2.36 -0.29
CA ARG A 13 -8.55 -2.08 0.79
C ARG A 13 -8.47 -0.64 1.31
N ALA A 14 -7.28 -0.06 1.40
CA ALA A 14 -7.09 1.30 1.86
C ALA A 14 -7.66 2.31 0.85
N LEU A 15 -7.43 2.08 -0.45
CA LEU A 15 -7.94 2.93 -1.53
C LEU A 15 -9.47 2.87 -1.64
N ASP A 16 -10.07 1.69 -1.39
CA ASP A 16 -11.51 1.49 -1.51
C ASP A 16 -12.29 1.88 -0.25
N HIS A 17 -11.78 1.54 0.94
CA HIS A 17 -12.54 1.65 2.20
C HIS A 17 -12.03 2.73 3.15
N ASP A 18 -10.76 3.15 3.06
CA ASP A 18 -10.15 4.13 3.95
C ASP A 18 -9.70 5.40 3.23
N ARG A 19 -10.25 5.64 2.04
CA ARG A 19 -9.88 6.80 1.21
C ARG A 19 -9.95 8.13 1.97
N ALA A 20 -10.92 8.26 2.89
CA ALA A 20 -11.10 9.44 3.73
C ALA A 20 -9.99 9.65 4.79
N LYS A 21 -9.22 8.61 5.12
CA LYS A 21 -8.08 8.67 6.05
C LYS A 21 -6.75 8.94 5.35
N LEU A 22 -6.73 8.93 4.02
CA LEU A 22 -5.53 9.11 3.22
C LEU A 22 -5.42 10.55 2.77
N THR A 23 -4.21 11.11 2.86
CA THR A 23 -3.94 12.41 2.23
C THR A 23 -3.87 12.23 0.70
N PRO A 24 -4.01 13.31 -0.10
CA PRO A 24 -3.81 13.22 -1.54
C PRO A 24 -2.46 12.61 -1.94
N ARG A 25 -1.41 12.88 -1.14
CA ARG A 25 -0.08 12.31 -1.33
C ARG A 25 -0.05 10.80 -1.07
N ASP A 26 -0.74 10.33 -0.04
CA ASP A 26 -0.81 8.89 0.25
C ASP A 26 -1.58 8.15 -0.85
N LEU A 27 -2.66 8.74 -1.37
CA LEU A 27 -3.42 8.18 -2.48
C LEU A 27 -2.57 8.00 -3.74
N ASP A 28 -1.85 9.04 -4.13
CA ASP A 28 -0.96 9.01 -5.30
C ASP A 28 0.16 7.98 -5.11
N PHE A 29 0.80 8.01 -3.94
CA PHE A 29 1.86 7.05 -3.60
C PHE A 29 1.38 5.60 -3.61
N LEU A 30 0.27 5.29 -2.93
CA LEU A 30 -0.28 3.93 -2.85
C LEU A 30 -0.75 3.43 -4.21
N THR A 31 -1.33 4.31 -5.03
CA THR A 31 -1.70 3.99 -6.42
C THR A 31 -0.45 3.62 -7.23
N GLY A 32 0.62 4.41 -7.12
CA GLY A 32 1.89 4.13 -7.79
C GLY A 32 2.52 2.80 -7.34
N VAL A 33 2.50 2.49 -6.04
CA VAL A 33 2.99 1.20 -5.52
C VAL A 33 2.19 0.03 -6.09
N ARG A 34 0.86 0.13 -6.12
CA ARG A 34 -0.02 -0.88 -6.70
C ARG A 34 0.30 -1.10 -8.18
N ASP A 35 0.49 -0.03 -8.95
CA ASP A 35 0.74 -0.11 -10.38
C ASP A 35 2.13 -0.69 -10.69
N VAL A 36 3.15 -0.36 -9.88
CA VAL A 36 4.47 -1.01 -9.94
C VAL A 36 4.33 -2.51 -9.72
N PHE A 37 3.64 -2.93 -8.67
CA PHE A 37 3.46 -4.37 -8.41
C PHE A 37 2.71 -5.07 -9.56
N ARG A 38 1.64 -4.47 -10.09
CA ARG A 38 0.91 -5.03 -11.24
C ARG A 38 1.78 -5.19 -12.49
N ARG A 39 2.76 -4.31 -12.68
CA ARG A 39 3.65 -4.34 -13.86
C ARG A 39 4.82 -5.32 -13.69
N TYR A 40 5.35 -5.47 -12.49
CA TYR A 40 6.62 -6.18 -12.24
C TYR A 40 6.51 -7.39 -11.31
N ASP A 41 5.31 -7.70 -10.79
CA ASP A 41 5.05 -8.72 -9.74
C ASP A 41 6.02 -8.63 -8.56
N SER A 42 6.52 -7.43 -8.28
CA SER A 42 7.56 -7.20 -7.28
C SER A 42 7.58 -5.75 -6.79
N LEU A 43 8.06 -5.56 -5.56
CA LEU A 43 8.29 -4.24 -4.97
C LEU A 43 9.72 -4.16 -4.42
N SER A 44 10.33 -2.99 -4.53
CA SER A 44 11.57 -2.70 -3.80
C SER A 44 11.32 -2.70 -2.29
N MET A 45 12.36 -2.95 -1.50
CA MET A 45 12.27 -2.90 -0.03
C MET A 45 11.82 -1.52 0.47
N ALA A 46 12.28 -0.44 -0.19
CA ALA A 46 11.87 0.92 0.14
C ALA A 46 10.35 1.13 -0.07
N GLN A 47 9.80 0.67 -1.19
CA GLN A 47 8.36 0.75 -1.46
C GLN A 47 7.54 -0.06 -0.44
N LYS A 48 8.00 -1.26 -0.08
CA LYS A 48 7.34 -2.08 0.95
C LYS A 48 7.29 -1.34 2.28
N ASN A 49 8.42 -0.82 2.74
CA ASN A 49 8.50 -0.13 4.03
C ASN A 49 7.65 1.13 4.06
N ALA A 50 7.69 1.94 2.99
CA ALA A 50 6.88 3.14 2.89
C ALA A 50 5.37 2.83 2.83
N ALA A 51 4.96 1.82 2.05
CA ALA A 51 3.57 1.37 2.02
C ALA A 51 3.09 0.88 3.40
N VAL A 52 3.90 0.08 4.10
CA VAL A 52 3.60 -0.36 5.47
C VAL A 52 3.45 0.81 6.43
N ALA A 53 4.27 1.86 6.31
CA ALA A 53 4.15 3.05 7.16
C ALA A 53 2.79 3.75 6.97
N VAL A 54 2.36 3.93 5.71
CA VAL A 54 1.04 4.49 5.39
C VAL A 54 -0.08 3.59 5.92
N LEU A 55 0.02 2.27 5.68
CA LEU A 55 -0.99 1.31 6.16
C LEU A 55 -1.09 1.25 7.69
N LYS A 56 0.03 1.39 8.42
CA LYS A 56 0.03 1.51 9.87
C LYS A 56 -0.67 2.79 10.33
N HIS A 57 -0.39 3.91 9.65
CA HIS A 57 -1.00 5.21 9.97
C HIS A 57 -2.53 5.18 9.92
N ILE A 58 -3.10 4.46 8.94
CA ILE A 58 -4.56 4.30 8.80
C ILE A 58 -5.15 3.09 9.56
N GLY A 59 -4.33 2.37 10.33
CA GLY A 59 -4.78 1.21 11.14
C GLY A 59 -5.02 -0.09 10.35
N ARG A 60 -4.49 -0.20 9.12
CA ARG A 60 -4.62 -1.40 8.25
C ARG A 60 -3.45 -2.37 8.32
N TRP A 61 -2.41 -2.04 9.09
CA TRP A 61 -1.28 -2.93 9.32
C TRP A 61 -1.05 -3.11 10.82
N THR A 62 -1.43 -4.28 11.34
CA THR A 62 -1.11 -4.73 12.69
C THR A 62 0.04 -5.75 12.60
N THR A 63 1.11 -5.49 13.36
CA THR A 63 2.27 -6.39 13.51
C THR A 63 1.86 -7.74 14.08
#